data_AF-A0A931YXN4-F1
#
_entry.id   AF-A0A931YXN4-F1
#
_cell.length_a   1.000
_cell.length_b   1.000
_cell.length_c   1.000
_cell.angle_alpha   90.00
_cell.angle_beta   90.00
_cell.angle_gamma   90.00
#
_symmetry.space_group_name_H-M   'P 1'
#
loop_
_entity.id
_entity.type
_entity.pdbx_description
1 polymer ?
#
loop_
_entity_poly.entity_id
_entity_poly.type
_entity_poly.pdbx_seq_one_letter_code
_entity_poly.pdbx_strand_id
1 'polypeptide(L)' 'MSPNSTAVDVAATARVRPARSLRLRLRSRSAIAVLMCLPLLALIGGLVAYPFFYSIYLSMLNKRETAFVGLANFA' A
#
# COMPACT_ATOMS: atom_id res chain seq x y z
N MET A 1 -13.65 2.25 54.88
CA MET A 1 -14.11 2.61 53.53
C MET A 1 -13.16 3.68 53.00
N SER A 2 -12.08 3.29 52.29
CA SER A 2 -11.03 4.22 51.84
C SER A 2 -11.20 4.50 50.33
N PRO A 3 -11.25 5.76 49.89
CA PRO A 3 -11.60 6.15 48.51
C PRO A 3 -10.51 5.87 47.46
N ASN A 4 -9.37 5.29 47.85
CA ASN A 4 -8.17 5.18 46.99
C ASN A 4 -8.04 3.85 46.24
N SER A 5 -8.85 2.84 46.54
CA SER A 5 -8.84 1.55 45.81
C SER A 5 -9.54 1.63 44.45
N THR A 6 -10.51 2.52 44.29
CA THR A 6 -11.23 2.72 43.02
C THR A 6 -10.39 3.45 41.97
N ALA A 7 -9.48 4.33 42.37
CA ALA A 7 -8.59 5.05 41.45
C ALA A 7 -7.50 4.14 40.86
N VAL A 8 -7.00 3.18 41.65
CA VAL A 8 -5.97 2.21 41.22
C VAL A 8 -6.57 1.13 40.30
N ASP A 9 -7.83 0.74 40.51
CA ASP A 9 -8.59 -0.12 39.58
C ASP A 9 -8.84 0.54 38.21
N VAL A 10 -9.05 1.86 38.18
CA VAL A 10 -9.31 2.61 36.94
C VAL A 10 -8.06 2.79 36.09
N ALA A 11 -6.87 2.88 36.70
CA ALA A 11 -5.61 3.13 36.00
C ALA A 11 -4.88 1.86 35.52
N ALA A 12 -5.05 0.70 36.19
CA ALA A 12 -4.07 -0.38 36.09
C ALA A 12 -4.25 -1.40 34.96
N THR A 13 -5.38 -1.47 34.24
CA THR A 13 -5.49 -2.44 33.12
C THR A 13 -5.95 -1.80 31.83
N ALA A 14 -5.18 -0.77 31.46
CA ALA A 14 -4.64 -0.56 30.11
C ALA A 14 -5.12 -1.62 29.10
N ARG A 15 -6.17 -1.27 28.35
CA ARG A 15 -6.61 -2.05 27.19
C ARG A 15 -5.50 -2.03 26.14
N VAL A 16 -4.59 -2.99 26.21
CA VAL A 16 -3.78 -3.35 25.05
C VAL A 16 -4.70 -4.06 24.06
N ARG A 17 -5.37 -3.30 23.19
CA ARG A 17 -5.91 -3.82 21.93
C ARG A 17 -6.19 -2.64 20.99
N PRO A 18 -5.83 -2.71 19.69
CA PRO A 18 -5.84 -3.95 18.93
C PRO A 18 -4.76 -4.09 17.84
N ALA A 19 -3.80 -5.00 18.03
CA ALA A 19 -3.16 -5.70 16.90
C ALA A 19 -4.16 -6.59 16.12
N ARG A 20 -5.41 -6.64 16.57
CA ARG A 20 -6.53 -7.37 15.95
C ARG A 20 -7.19 -6.59 14.80
N SER A 21 -6.93 -5.30 14.61
CA SER A 21 -7.63 -4.45 13.63
C SER A 21 -7.35 -4.87 12.18
N LEU A 22 -6.10 -5.18 11.83
CA LEU A 22 -5.72 -5.71 10.52
C LEU A 22 -6.35 -7.10 10.28
N ARG A 23 -6.30 -7.99 11.30
CA ARG A 23 -6.91 -9.33 11.20
C ARG A 23 -8.44 -9.29 11.09
N LEU A 24 -9.09 -8.31 11.73
CA LEU A 24 -10.54 -8.08 11.62
C LEU A 24 -10.93 -7.52 10.25
N ARG A 25 -10.10 -6.64 9.67
CA ARG A 25 -10.28 -6.14 8.30
C ARG A 25 -10.18 -7.27 7.29
N LEU A 26 -9.16 -8.12 7.40
CA LEU A 26 -8.98 -9.34 6.61
C LEU A 26 -10.10 -10.38 6.79
N ARG A 27 -10.85 -10.36 7.92
CA ARG A 27 -11.99 -11.26 8.20
C ARG A 27 -13.34 -10.72 7.75
N SER A 28 -13.39 -9.49 7.24
CA SER A 28 -14.62 -8.90 6.71
C SER A 28 -14.87 -9.39 5.28
N ARG A 29 -16.14 -9.64 4.92
CA ARG A 29 -16.53 -10.06 3.56
C ARG A 29 -16.02 -9.09 2.47
N SER A 30 -15.89 -7.81 2.82
CA SER A 30 -15.37 -6.76 1.93
C SER A 30 -13.89 -6.94 1.58
N ALA A 31 -13.04 -7.40 2.51
CA ALA A 31 -11.64 -7.66 2.20
C ALA A 31 -11.45 -8.86 1.27
N ILE A 32 -12.28 -9.89 1.41
CA ILE A 32 -12.26 -11.06 0.52
C ILE A 32 -12.64 -10.67 -0.91
N ALA A 33 -13.64 -9.78 -1.09
CA ALA A 33 -14.00 -9.25 -2.40
C ALA A 33 -12.85 -8.49 -3.06
N VAL A 34 -12.13 -7.64 -2.31
CA VAL A 34 -10.94 -6.94 -2.81
C VAL A 34 -9.84 -7.94 -3.17
N LEU A 35 -9.61 -8.97 -2.34
CA LEU A 35 -8.60 -9.99 -2.58
C LEU A 35 -8.90 -10.82 -3.86
N MET A 36 -10.17 -11.08 -4.14
CA MET A 36 -10.63 -11.73 -5.38
C MET A 36 -10.47 -10.84 -6.62
N CYS A 37 -10.63 -9.52 -6.48
CA CYS A 37 -10.38 -8.56 -7.56
C CYS A 37 -8.90 -8.20 -7.72
N LEU A 38 -8.10 -8.37 -6.67
CA LEU A 38 -6.66 -8.10 -6.64
C LEU A 38 -5.89 -8.79 -7.78
N PRO A 39 -6.07 -10.08 -8.10
CA PRO A 39 -5.36 -10.71 -9.22
C PRO A 39 -5.68 -10.03 -10.56
N LEU A 40 -6.94 -9.66 -10.79
CA LEU A 40 -7.34 -8.97 -12.01
C LEU A 40 -6.74 -7.56 -12.06
N LEU A 41 -6.78 -6.82 -10.95
CA LEU A 41 -6.21 -5.47 -10.85
C LEU A 41 -4.69 -5.49 -10.99
N ALA A 42 -4.02 -6.50 -10.41
CA ALA A 42 -2.58 -6.69 -10.52
C ALA A 42 -2.18 -7.02 -11.97
N LEU A 43 -2.97 -7.82 -12.67
CA LEU A 43 -2.70 -8.17 -14.06
C LEU A 43 -2.86 -6.95 -14.99
N ILE A 44 -3.97 -6.22 -14.87
CA ILE A 44 -4.20 -4.97 -15.63
C ILE A 44 -3.14 -3.93 -15.27
N GLY A 45 -2.92 -3.70 -13.97
CA GLY A 45 -1.97 -2.73 -13.46
C GLY A 45 -0.55 -3.04 -13.89
N GLY A 46 -0.11 -4.29 -13.79
CA GLY A 46 1.23 -4.71 -14.24
C GLY A 46 1.40 -4.58 -15.75
N LEU A 47 0.39 -5.01 -16.52
CA LEU A 47 0.45 -4.96 -17.98
C LEU A 47 0.40 -3.54 -18.53
N VAL A 48 -0.23 -2.59 -17.82
CA VAL A 48 -0.24 -1.18 -18.22
C VAL A 48 0.97 -0.43 -17.67
N ALA A 49 1.34 -0.66 -16.41
CA ALA A 49 2.46 0.03 -15.78
C ALA A 49 3.79 -0.29 -16.46
N TYR A 50 4.03 -1.55 -16.84
CA TYR A 50 5.27 -1.95 -17.50
C TYR A 50 5.56 -1.15 -18.79
N PRO A 51 4.70 -1.19 -19.83
CA PRO A 51 4.95 -0.41 -21.05
C PRO A 51 4.87 1.09 -20.82
N PHE A 52 4.08 1.56 -19.83
CA PHE A 52 4.00 2.98 -19.48
C PHE A 52 5.34 3.52 -18.98
N PHE A 53 5.91 2.89 -17.95
CA PHE A 53 7.21 3.30 -17.42
C PHE A 53 8.35 3.05 -18.41
N TYR A 54 8.28 1.94 -19.15
CA TYR A 54 9.25 1.64 -20.19
C TYR A 54 9.25 2.69 -21.31
N SER A 55 8.08 3.21 -21.69
CA SER A 55 7.97 4.30 -22.68
C SER A 55 8.55 5.61 -22.16
N ILE A 56 8.31 5.95 -20.89
CA ILE A 56 8.94 7.12 -20.25
C ILE A 56 10.46 6.98 -20.28
N TYR A 57 10.99 5.81 -19.89
CA TYR A 57 12.41 5.51 -19.89
C TYR A 57 13.03 5.65 -21.29
N LEU A 58 12.42 5.03 -22.30
CA LEU A 58 12.88 5.13 -23.70
C LEU A 58 12.84 6.57 -24.20
N SER A 59 11.84 7.36 -23.80
CA SER A 59 11.74 8.75 -24.18
C SER A 59 12.87 9.63 -23.63
N MET A 60 13.58 9.15 -22.61
CA MET A 60 14.77 9.80 -22.06
C MET A 60 16.09 9.23 -22.63
N LEU A 61 16.06 8.17 -23.45
CA LEU A 61 17.24 7.64 -24.14
C LEU A 61 17.32 8.20 -25.57
N ASN A 62 18.52 8.24 -26.14
CA ASN A 62 18.72 8.57 -27.55
C ASN A 62 18.03 7.54 -28.45
N LYS A 63 17.65 7.90 -29.68
CA LYS A 63 17.02 6.98 -30.65
C LYS A 63 17.87 5.77 -31.05
N ARG A 64 19.16 5.77 -30.66
CA ARG A 64 20.11 4.64 -30.81
C ARG A 64 20.27 3.78 -29.55
N GLU A 65 19.57 4.10 -28.45
CA GLU A 65 19.66 3.44 -27.13
C GLU A 65 21.07 3.43 -26.49
N THR A 66 22.00 4.26 -26.99
CA THR A 66 23.41 4.24 -26.58
C THR A 66 23.75 5.19 -25.43
N ALA A 67 22.89 6.18 -25.13
CA ALA A 67 23.11 7.15 -24.07
C ALA A 67 21.79 7.73 -23.57
N PHE A 68 21.74 8.07 -22.28
CA PHE A 68 20.63 8.78 -21.64
C PHE A 68 20.70 10.26 -22.01
N VAL A 69 19.77 10.77 -22.81
CA VAL A 69 19.77 12.15 -23.37
C VAL A 69 18.76 13.04 -22.65
N GLY A 70 17.85 12.46 -21.89
CA GLY A 70 16.84 13.17 -21.11
C GLY A 70 15.95 14.08 -21.97
N LEU A 71 15.70 15.30 -21.49
CA LEU A 71 14.83 16.29 -22.17
C LEU A 71 15.36 16.77 -23.52
N ALA A 72 16.65 16.56 -23.83
CA ALA A 72 17.21 16.92 -25.13
C ALA A 72 16.75 15.99 -26.28
N ASN A 73 15.98 14.92 -26.00
CA ASN A 73 15.28 14.14 -27.04
C ASN A 73 14.02 14.85 -27.58
N PHE A 74 13.43 15.77 -26.80
CA PHE A 74 12.15 16.42 -27.15
C PHE A 74 12.30 17.79 -27.84
N ALA A 75 13.53 18.19 -28.19
CA ALA A 75 13.83 19.46 -28.85
C ALA A 75 13.92 19.32 -30.38
#